data_AF-A0A2D7S2H8-F1
#
_entry.id   AF-A0A2D7S2H8-F1
#
_cell.length_a   1.000
_cell.length_b   1.000
_cell.length_c   1.000
_cell.angle_alpha   90.00
_cell.angle_beta   90.00
_cell.angle_gamma   90.00
#
_symmetry.space_group_name_H-M   'P 1'
#
loop_
_entity.id
_entity.type
_entity.pdbx_description
1 polymer ?
#
loop_
_entity_poly.entity_id
_entity_poly.type
_entity_poly.pdbx_seq_one_letter_code
_entity_poly.pdbx_strand_id
1 'polypeptide(L)'
;MRWFYLSFFFILFSCSNSLERTYDPFTLEKDVLEIEQIISKDELSQLLDYIKLTSSLGVDIRGRTYNELLNEIKKSEYKQKEIDNSILIQNVQELLNERLEDDKCDEFISEIQRKGIHNHNTEEHEQIIWDDDYFIDY
;
A
#
# COMPACT_ATOMS: atom_id res chain seq x y z
N MET A 1 -45.41 -31.66 38.81
CA MET A 1 -43.95 -31.82 39.05
C MET A 1 -43.45 -32.94 38.15
N ARG A 2 -42.30 -32.74 37.48
CA ARG A 2 -41.90 -33.47 36.25
C ARG A 2 -42.82 -33.04 35.08
N TRP A 3 -42.35 -32.55 33.93
CA TRP A 3 -41.02 -32.70 33.30
C TRP A 3 -40.50 -31.35 32.80
N PHE A 4 -39.55 -30.75 33.52
CA PHE A 4 -38.92 -29.47 33.16
C PHE A 4 -37.49 -29.71 32.64
N TYR A 5 -37.36 -30.55 31.60
CA TYR A 5 -36.08 -30.92 30.99
C TYR A 5 -36.28 -31.20 29.49
N LEU A 6 -36.43 -30.13 28.71
CA LEU A 6 -36.50 -30.19 27.24
C LEU A 6 -35.76 -29.00 26.57
N SER A 7 -34.72 -28.50 27.24
CA SER A 7 -33.84 -27.43 26.73
C SER A 7 -32.43 -27.55 27.31
N PHE A 8 -31.59 -28.44 26.76
CA PHE A 8 -30.13 -28.19 26.63
C PHE A 8 -29.44 -29.21 25.71
N PHE A 9 -29.71 -29.13 24.39
CA PHE A 9 -28.95 -29.90 23.39
C PHE A 9 -28.67 -29.10 22.11
N PHE A 10 -28.43 -27.79 22.25
CA PHE A 10 -27.61 -27.06 21.28
C PHE A 10 -26.15 -27.35 21.62
N ILE A 11 -25.65 -28.50 21.16
CA ILE A 11 -24.22 -28.77 21.22
C ILE A 11 -23.53 -27.79 20.26
N LEU A 12 -22.54 -27.10 20.81
CA LEU A 12 -21.77 -26.05 20.17
C LEU A 12 -21.12 -26.57 18.88
N PHE A 13 -21.66 -26.17 17.73
CA PHE A 13 -20.97 -26.30 16.46
C PHE A 13 -19.88 -25.22 16.43
N SER A 14 -18.76 -25.48 17.11
CA SER A 14 -17.57 -24.63 17.01
C SER A 14 -17.05 -24.69 15.58
N CYS A 15 -17.48 -23.74 14.76
CA CYS A 15 -16.86 -23.45 13.48
C CYS A 15 -15.41 -23.03 13.74
N SER A 16 -14.49 -23.99 13.72
CA SER A 16 -13.06 -23.72 13.77
C SER A 16 -12.69 -22.92 12.53
N ASN A 17 -12.33 -21.65 12.70
CA ASN A 17 -11.91 -20.81 11.59
C ASN A 17 -10.60 -21.35 11.02
N SER A 18 -10.61 -21.83 9.77
CA SER A 18 -9.42 -22.41 9.13
C SER A 18 -8.29 -21.38 8.94
N LEU A 19 -8.60 -20.07 8.98
CA LEU A 19 -7.58 -19.01 9.00
C LEU A 19 -6.76 -18.95 10.30
N GLU A 20 -7.30 -19.45 11.41
CA GLU A 20 -6.58 -19.54 12.71
C GLU A 20 -5.75 -20.83 12.85
N ARG A 21 -5.76 -21.69 11.82
CA ARG A 21 -4.83 -22.82 11.74
C ARG A 21 -3.42 -22.30 11.49
N THR A 22 -2.44 -22.86 12.18
CA THR A 22 -1.03 -22.58 11.92
C THR A 22 -0.56 -23.23 10.62
N TYR A 23 0.24 -22.52 9.83
CA TYR A 23 0.85 -23.04 8.61
C TYR A 23 1.74 -24.26 8.91
N ASP A 24 1.48 -25.35 8.18
CA ASP A 24 2.29 -26.56 8.11
C ASP A 24 2.39 -27.00 6.63
N PRO A 25 3.61 -27.16 6.06
CA PRO A 25 3.77 -27.59 4.67
C PRO A 25 3.15 -28.97 4.37
N PHE A 26 2.96 -29.84 5.36
CA PHE A 26 2.34 -31.16 5.19
C PHE A 26 0.80 -31.11 5.12
N THR A 27 0.16 -30.04 5.58
CA THR A 27 -1.30 -29.86 5.51
C THR A 27 -1.74 -28.81 4.49
N LEU A 28 -0.80 -28.07 3.90
CA LEU A 28 -1.05 -26.92 3.02
C LEU A 28 -2.15 -27.15 1.97
N GLU A 29 -2.12 -28.26 1.22
CA GLU A 29 -3.15 -28.53 0.19
C GLU A 29 -4.57 -28.62 0.77
N LYS A 30 -4.71 -29.26 1.94
CA LYS A 30 -5.99 -29.38 2.66
C LYS A 30 -6.42 -28.04 3.23
N ASP A 31 -5.48 -27.29 3.80
CA ASP A 31 -5.75 -25.99 4.41
C ASP A 31 -6.20 -24.98 3.34
N VAL A 32 -5.56 -24.97 2.17
CA VAL A 32 -5.91 -24.14 1.00
C VAL A 32 -7.35 -24.42 0.53
N LEU A 33 -7.76 -25.69 0.44
CA LEU A 33 -9.13 -26.06 0.05
C LEU A 33 -10.20 -25.64 1.08
N GLU A 34 -9.85 -25.56 2.36
CA GLU A 34 -10.73 -25.00 3.39
C GLU A 34 -10.75 -23.47 3.34
N ILE A 35 -9.59 -22.82 3.13
CA ILE A 35 -9.43 -21.37 3.12
C ILE A 35 -10.03 -20.72 1.86
N GLU A 36 -10.00 -21.38 0.70
CA GLU A 36 -10.66 -20.92 -0.54
C GLU A 36 -12.18 -20.68 -0.35
N GLN A 37 -12.80 -21.34 0.64
CA GLN A 37 -14.23 -21.15 0.96
C GLN A 37 -14.49 -19.94 1.87
N ILE A 38 -13.45 -19.30 2.40
CA ILE A 38 -13.51 -18.23 3.41
C ILE A 38 -13.04 -16.88 2.85
N ILE A 39 -12.00 -16.87 2.02
CA ILE A 39 -11.38 -15.64 1.49
C ILE A 39 -11.55 -15.51 -0.03
N SER A 40 -11.23 -14.33 -0.58
CA SER A 40 -11.25 -14.13 -2.03
C SER A 40 -10.13 -14.91 -2.74
N LYS A 41 -10.33 -15.25 -4.03
CA LYS A 41 -9.31 -15.90 -4.85
C LYS A 41 -8.02 -15.06 -4.99
N ASP A 42 -8.15 -13.74 -4.92
CA ASP A 42 -7.00 -12.82 -4.96
C ASP A 42 -6.16 -12.95 -3.69
N GLU A 43 -6.77 -12.78 -2.51
CA GLU A 43 -6.10 -12.97 -1.21
C GLU A 43 -5.50 -14.37 -1.07
N LEU A 44 -6.16 -15.41 -1.60
CA LEU A 44 -5.62 -16.77 -1.63
C LEU A 44 -4.37 -16.88 -2.52
N SER A 45 -4.37 -16.24 -3.69
CA SER A 45 -3.18 -16.21 -4.57
C SER A 45 -2.02 -15.47 -3.88
N GLN A 46 -2.29 -14.30 -3.30
CA GLN A 46 -1.29 -13.53 -2.55
C GLN A 46 -0.69 -14.35 -1.40
N LEU A 47 -1.52 -15.07 -0.64
CA LEU A 47 -1.09 -15.95 0.45
C LEU A 47 -0.20 -17.09 -0.04
N LEU A 48 -0.57 -17.74 -1.14
CA LEU A 48 0.24 -18.82 -1.75
C LEU A 48 1.57 -18.29 -2.30
N ASP A 49 1.58 -17.12 -2.91
CA ASP A 49 2.80 -16.51 -3.45
C ASP A 49 3.72 -16.01 -2.33
N TYR A 50 3.17 -15.49 -1.23
CA TYR A 50 3.91 -15.18 -0.01
C TYR A 50 4.57 -16.44 0.58
N ILE A 51 3.84 -17.56 0.71
CA ILE A 51 4.39 -18.83 1.21
C ILE A 51 5.53 -19.35 0.31
N LYS A 52 5.39 -19.26 -1.03
CA LYS A 52 6.47 -19.61 -1.98
C LYS A 52 7.69 -18.70 -1.81
N LEU A 53 7.48 -17.39 -1.66
CA LEU A 53 8.54 -16.40 -1.50
C LEU A 53 9.29 -16.58 -0.17
N THR A 54 8.59 -16.74 0.95
CA THR A 54 9.23 -16.99 2.24
C THR A 54 10.01 -18.29 2.24
N SER A 55 9.47 -19.34 1.62
CA SER A 55 10.17 -20.62 1.42
C SER A 55 11.45 -20.47 0.59
N SER A 56 11.40 -19.74 -0.54
CA SER A 56 12.59 -19.50 -1.39
C SER A 56 13.66 -18.63 -0.73
N LEU A 57 13.26 -17.72 0.17
CA LEU A 57 14.14 -16.90 1.00
C LEU A 57 14.65 -17.61 2.26
N GLY A 58 14.22 -18.85 2.52
CA GLY A 58 14.60 -19.62 3.71
C GLY A 58 14.00 -19.09 5.04
N VAL A 59 12.92 -18.31 4.95
CA VAL A 59 12.21 -17.76 6.12
C VAL A 59 11.26 -18.80 6.68
N ASP A 60 11.44 -19.17 7.95
CA ASP A 60 10.55 -20.10 8.63
C ASP A 60 9.26 -19.39 9.09
N ILE A 61 8.14 -19.76 8.45
CA ILE A 61 6.79 -19.27 8.75
C ILE A 61 5.93 -20.31 9.50
N ARG A 62 6.50 -21.47 9.87
CA ARG A 62 5.76 -22.51 10.61
C ARG A 62 5.32 -21.99 11.97
N GLY A 63 4.11 -22.38 12.38
CA GLY A 63 3.53 -21.94 13.65
C GLY A 63 2.87 -20.55 13.62
N ARG A 64 2.99 -19.79 12.51
CA ARG A 64 2.14 -18.61 12.28
C ARG A 64 0.78 -19.02 11.71
N THR A 65 -0.28 -18.30 12.04
CA THR A 65 -1.61 -18.57 11.46
C THR A 65 -1.76 -17.99 10.06
N TYR A 66 -2.64 -18.56 9.22
CA TYR A 66 -2.93 -17.99 7.91
C TYR A 66 -3.48 -16.55 8.00
N ASN A 67 -4.19 -16.22 9.09
CA ASN A 67 -4.63 -14.85 9.39
C ASN A 67 -3.44 -13.91 9.67
N GLU A 68 -2.43 -14.34 10.41
CA GLU A 68 -1.20 -13.55 10.62
C GLU A 68 -0.47 -13.28 9.29
N LEU A 69 -0.32 -14.31 8.44
CA LEU A 69 0.32 -14.19 7.13
C LEU A 69 -0.43 -13.20 6.21
N LEU A 70 -1.77 -13.28 6.15
CA LEU A 70 -2.60 -12.32 5.40
C LEU A 70 -2.47 -10.89 5.92
N ASN A 71 -2.33 -10.71 7.24
CA ASN A 71 -2.11 -9.38 7.83
C ASN A 71 -0.71 -8.84 7.53
N GLU A 72 0.32 -9.69 7.47
CA GLU A 72 1.67 -9.30 7.03
C GLU A 72 1.67 -8.85 5.56
N ILE A 73 0.98 -9.58 4.67
CA ILE A 73 0.81 -9.20 3.26
C ILE A 73 0.14 -7.83 3.15
N LYS A 74 -1.04 -7.63 3.78
CA LYS A 74 -1.78 -6.35 3.76
C LYS A 74 -0.95 -5.19 4.31
N LYS A 75 -0.16 -5.43 5.35
CA LYS A 75 0.77 -4.44 5.93
C LYS A 75 1.94 -4.11 4.99
N SER A 76 2.40 -5.08 4.20
CA SER A 76 3.43 -4.86 3.17
C SER A 76 2.89 -4.06 1.99
N GLU A 77 1.69 -4.36 1.50
CA GLU A 77 1.04 -3.59 0.44
C GLU A 77 0.79 -2.13 0.84
N TYR A 78 0.30 -1.90 2.07
CA TYR A 78 0.04 -0.55 2.56
C TYR A 78 1.33 0.30 2.57
N LYS A 79 2.42 -0.29 3.07
CA LYS A 79 3.76 0.35 3.04
C LYS A 79 4.28 0.57 1.63
N GLN A 80 4.04 -0.37 0.71
CA GLN A 80 4.46 -0.20 -0.68
C GLN A 80 3.70 0.97 -1.34
N LYS A 81 2.38 1.06 -1.13
CA LYS A 81 1.55 2.18 -1.60
C LYS A 81 1.98 3.52 -1.00
N GLU A 82 2.39 3.55 0.27
CA GLU A 82 2.95 4.73 0.92
C GLU A 82 4.28 5.17 0.28
N ILE A 83 5.19 4.22 0.02
CA ILE A 83 6.46 4.46 -0.67
C ILE A 83 6.23 4.93 -2.12
N ASP A 84 5.40 4.23 -2.89
CA ASP A 84 5.11 4.55 -4.29
C ASP A 84 4.50 5.97 -4.41
N ASN A 85 3.57 6.33 -3.53
CA ASN A 85 3.03 7.69 -3.46
C ASN A 85 4.10 8.72 -3.12
N SER A 86 5.02 8.42 -2.17
CA SER A 86 6.11 9.35 -1.82
C SER A 86 7.08 9.58 -2.99
N ILE A 87 7.39 8.53 -3.77
CA ILE A 87 8.22 8.62 -4.98
C ILE A 87 7.50 9.40 -6.08
N LEU A 88 6.19 9.18 -6.27
CA LEU A 88 5.39 9.95 -7.22
C LEU A 88 5.37 11.45 -6.88
N ILE A 89 5.20 11.79 -5.60
CA ILE A 89 5.25 13.19 -5.13
C ILE A 89 6.63 13.81 -5.37
N GLN A 90 7.71 13.09 -5.06
CA GLN A 90 9.08 13.54 -5.31
C GLN A 90 9.34 13.77 -6.81
N ASN A 91 8.97 12.82 -7.67
CA ASN A 91 9.11 12.96 -9.12
C ASN A 91 8.30 14.12 -9.69
N VAL A 92 7.07 14.35 -9.19
CA VAL A 92 6.25 15.51 -9.59
C VAL A 92 6.89 16.82 -9.11
N GLN A 93 7.45 16.85 -7.91
CA GLN A 93 8.13 18.04 -7.38
C GLN A 93 9.43 18.34 -8.12
N GLU A 94 10.19 17.31 -8.51
CA GLU A 94 11.39 17.45 -9.36
C GLU A 94 11.01 17.98 -10.75
N LEU A 95 10.01 17.41 -11.41
CA LEU A 95 9.48 17.91 -12.69
C LEU A 95 8.91 19.33 -12.62
N LEU A 96 8.34 19.73 -11.48
CA LEU A 96 7.89 21.11 -11.25
C LEU A 96 9.08 22.06 -11.04
N ASN A 97 10.12 21.63 -10.32
CA ASN A 97 11.34 22.41 -10.16
C ASN A 97 12.08 22.58 -11.50
N GLU A 98 12.21 21.50 -12.30
CA GLU A 98 12.76 21.56 -13.67
C GLU A 98 11.98 22.56 -14.53
N ARG A 99 10.63 22.50 -14.52
CA ARG A 99 9.80 23.48 -15.23
C ARG A 99 9.96 24.91 -14.72
N LEU A 100 10.13 25.11 -13.42
CA LEU A 100 10.39 26.44 -12.84
C LEU A 100 11.82 26.93 -13.11
N GLU A 101 12.76 26.06 -13.47
CA GLU A 101 14.10 26.41 -13.95
C GLU A 101 14.11 26.68 -15.46
N ASP A 102 13.33 25.94 -16.25
CA ASP A 102 13.10 26.20 -17.67
C ASP A 102 12.25 27.48 -17.91
N ASP A 103 11.19 27.73 -17.15
CA ASP A 103 10.38 28.96 -17.23
C ASP A 103 11.21 30.21 -16.82
N LYS A 104 12.18 30.05 -15.89
CA LYS A 104 13.18 31.09 -15.61
C LYS A 104 14.10 31.33 -16.80
N CYS A 105 14.35 30.32 -17.64
CA CYS A 105 15.06 30.52 -18.90
C CYS A 105 14.18 31.21 -19.94
N ASP A 106 12.85 31.01 -19.95
CA ASP A 106 11.96 31.76 -20.84
C ASP A 106 11.86 33.24 -20.44
N GLU A 107 11.72 33.58 -19.15
CA GLU A 107 11.79 34.98 -18.72
C GLU A 107 13.20 35.56 -18.92
N PHE A 108 14.30 34.83 -18.70
CA PHE A 108 15.65 35.36 -18.93
C PHE A 108 16.05 35.46 -20.42
N ILE A 109 15.57 34.57 -21.30
CA ILE A 109 15.73 34.71 -22.77
C ILE A 109 14.86 35.88 -23.26
N SER A 110 13.62 35.99 -22.77
CA SER A 110 12.80 37.20 -22.88
C SER A 110 13.15 38.29 -21.86
N GLU A 111 14.39 38.24 -21.35
CA GLU A 111 15.10 39.35 -20.74
C GLU A 111 16.55 39.42 -21.28
N ILE A 112 16.84 38.81 -22.46
CA ILE A 112 18.06 38.99 -23.27
C ILE A 112 17.75 39.43 -24.71
N GLN A 113 16.68 38.94 -25.34
CA GLN A 113 16.30 39.25 -26.73
C GLN A 113 16.10 40.75 -26.97
N ARG A 114 15.28 41.37 -26.16
CA ARG A 114 15.12 42.82 -26.10
C ARG A 114 16.27 43.48 -25.29
N LYS A 115 17.43 42.88 -24.89
CA LYS A 115 18.50 43.44 -23.95
C LYS A 115 19.78 43.89 -24.62
N GLY A 116 20.23 43.08 -25.56
CA GLY A 116 21.37 43.37 -26.39
C GLY A 116 20.96 43.13 -27.82
N ILE A 117 20.41 44.18 -28.46
CA ILE A 117 19.71 44.16 -29.76
C ILE A 117 18.24 43.75 -29.55
N HIS A 118 17.46 44.42 -28.66
CA HIS A 118 17.49 45.87 -28.28
C HIS A 118 17.99 46.22 -26.86
N ASN A 119 17.22 46.89 -25.95
CA ASN A 119 17.53 47.05 -24.50
C ASN A 119 16.32 46.74 -23.53
N HIS A 120 16.56 45.84 -22.55
CA HIS A 120 15.65 45.12 -21.61
C HIS A 120 15.99 45.62 -20.19
N ASN A 121 15.42 45.00 -19.14
CA ASN A 121 15.67 45.41 -17.77
C ASN A 121 15.69 44.26 -16.75
N THR A 122 16.15 44.52 -15.52
CA THR A 122 15.82 43.76 -14.29
C THR A 122 16.35 42.30 -14.18
N GLU A 123 16.94 41.76 -13.10
CA GLU A 123 16.95 42.04 -11.63
C GLU A 123 15.56 41.93 -10.98
N GLU A 124 15.26 41.08 -10.00
CA GLU A 124 16.09 40.33 -9.06
C GLU A 124 15.27 39.15 -8.48
N HIS A 125 15.87 38.35 -7.59
CA HIS A 125 15.16 37.32 -6.82
C HIS A 125 14.00 37.91 -5.98
N GLU A 126 12.91 37.15 -5.81
CA GLU A 126 12.22 37.12 -4.52
C GLU A 126 11.61 35.74 -4.22
N GLN A 127 11.53 35.40 -2.93
CA GLN A 127 11.32 34.03 -2.44
C GLN A 127 9.83 33.67 -2.43
N ILE A 128 9.47 32.51 -3.00
CA ILE A 128 8.11 31.96 -2.89
C ILE A 128 7.93 31.39 -1.48
N ILE A 129 7.22 32.13 -0.63
CA ILE A 129 6.61 31.61 0.59
C ILE A 129 5.29 30.94 0.16
N TRP A 130 5.13 29.68 0.50
CA TRP A 130 3.88 28.95 0.28
C TRP A 130 3.04 29.07 1.55
N ASP A 131 1.84 29.64 1.45
CA ASP A 131 0.84 29.59 2.53
C ASP A 131 0.11 28.24 2.50
N ASP A 132 -0.07 27.63 3.67
CA ASP A 132 -0.39 26.20 3.85
C ASP A 132 -1.86 25.81 3.56
N ASP A 133 -2.68 26.72 3.01
CA ASP A 133 -4.15 26.58 2.94
C ASP A 133 -4.68 26.13 1.56
N TYR A 134 -4.51 24.85 1.23
CA TYR A 134 -5.25 24.19 0.15
C TYR A 134 -6.15 23.04 0.67
N PHE A 135 -7.39 23.39 1.02
CA PHE A 135 -8.48 22.42 1.15
C PHE A 135 -8.94 21.98 -0.24
N ILE A 136 -8.95 20.66 -0.47
CA ILE A 136 -9.60 20.04 -1.64
C ILE A 136 -10.96 19.52 -1.17
N ASP A 137 -12.04 20.10 -1.70
CA ASP A 137 -13.41 19.59 -1.52
C ASP A 137 -13.74 18.60 -2.66
N TYR A 138 -14.48 17.53 -2.34
CA TYR A 138 -14.65 16.33 -3.17
C TYR A 138 -15.72 16.44 -4.28
#